data_AF-A0A662SXR3-F1
#
_entry.id   AF-A0A662SXR3-F1
#
_cell.length_a   1.000
_cell.length_b   1.000
_cell.length_c   1.000
_cell.angle_alpha   90.00
_cell.angle_beta   90.00
_cell.angle_gamma   90.00
#
_symmetry.space_group_name_H-M   'P 1'
#
loop_
_entity.id
_entity.type
_entity.pdbx_description
1 polymer ?
#
loop_
_entity_poly.entity_id
_entity_poly.type
_entity_poly.pdbx_seq_one_letter_code
_entity_poly.pdbx_strand_id
1 'polypeptide(L)'
;RQPIGGDFGVSARLAEKLLEEPWAGYTYRYGIDIFITSIALATGARVAQADLGSKLHDMKDPLKHLEGMFTDVSGSLFTVASRHVDKWWSISGSTEVELLEGGAMLRCTQPAPVDLKQGIARFKRALAGYASRSVLKELYTEVQEAARRLAGGEADSFPSTLWARVVYRHLAAYARRRSEGVLRSLYACWLGKVAAFIADTAELSDREAELEVQREAECFESEKEYLKQVWGEA
;
A
#
# COMPACT_ATOMS: atom_id res chain seq x y z
N ARG A 1 10.37 -2.94 -7.15
CA ARG A 1 9.66 -1.70 -7.52
C ARG A 1 8.16 -1.91 -7.67
N GLN A 2 7.69 -2.95 -8.38
CA GLN A 2 6.26 -3.24 -8.56
C GLN A 2 5.85 -4.57 -7.89
N PRO A 3 5.52 -4.59 -6.59
CA PRO A 3 5.15 -5.82 -5.87
C PRO A 3 3.79 -6.40 -6.29
N ILE A 4 3.06 -5.69 -7.16
CA ILE A 4 1.79 -6.10 -7.78
C ILE A 4 1.87 -6.16 -9.31
N GLY A 5 3.08 -6.14 -9.90
CA GLY A 5 3.23 -6.32 -11.34
C GLY A 5 2.73 -7.70 -11.77
N GLY A 6 2.22 -7.90 -12.98
CA GLY A 6 1.74 -9.22 -13.42
C GLY A 6 2.81 -10.10 -14.08
N ASP A 7 4.03 -9.59 -14.22
CA ASP A 7 5.11 -10.21 -14.97
C ASP A 7 6.22 -10.67 -14.02
N PHE A 8 6.32 -11.98 -13.79
CA PHE A 8 7.33 -12.59 -12.89
C PHE A 8 7.89 -13.90 -13.42
N GLY A 9 9.11 -14.22 -12.99
CA GLY A 9 9.66 -15.57 -13.03
C GLY A 9 9.70 -16.16 -11.62
N VAL A 10 9.27 -17.41 -11.46
CA VAL A 10 9.33 -18.13 -10.18
C VAL A 10 10.12 -19.42 -10.33
N SER A 11 10.95 -19.75 -9.33
CA SER A 11 11.62 -21.05 -9.28
C SER A 11 10.65 -22.16 -8.89
N ALA A 12 10.93 -23.40 -9.28
CA ALA A 12 10.12 -24.56 -8.88
C ALA A 12 9.96 -24.66 -7.35
N ARG A 13 11.05 -24.40 -6.61
CA ARG A 13 11.03 -24.38 -5.13
C ARG A 13 10.08 -23.31 -4.56
N LEU A 14 10.04 -22.11 -5.16
CA LEU A 14 9.09 -21.07 -4.73
C LEU A 14 7.66 -21.47 -5.09
N ALA A 15 7.44 -22.06 -6.26
CA ALA A 15 6.12 -22.55 -6.68
C ALA A 15 5.57 -23.61 -5.70
N GLU A 16 6.39 -24.56 -5.27
CA GLU A 16 6.03 -25.53 -4.23
C GLU A 16 5.63 -24.84 -2.92
N LYS A 17 6.38 -23.82 -2.48
CA LYS A 17 6.02 -23.04 -1.29
C LYS A 17 4.72 -22.27 -1.43
N LEU A 18 4.43 -21.69 -2.58
CA LEU A 18 3.15 -21.02 -2.83
C LEU A 18 1.96 -21.97 -2.76
N LEU A 19 2.15 -23.25 -3.12
CA LEU A 19 1.12 -24.29 -3.03
C LEU A 19 0.90 -24.82 -1.59
N GLU A 20 1.92 -24.72 -0.73
CA GLU A 20 1.81 -25.07 0.70
C GLU A 20 1.08 -23.98 1.51
N GLU A 21 1.16 -22.72 1.06
CA GLU A 21 0.52 -21.59 1.74
C GLU A 21 -1.01 -21.62 1.58
N PRO A 22 -1.77 -21.13 2.56
CA PRO A 22 -3.22 -21.05 2.47
C PRO A 22 -3.67 -19.82 1.69
N TRP A 23 -4.49 -20.04 0.65
CA TRP A 23 -4.97 -18.99 -0.22
C TRP A 23 -6.23 -18.35 0.36
N ALA A 24 -6.12 -17.10 0.82
CA ALA A 24 -7.27 -16.33 1.27
C ALA A 24 -8.18 -15.94 0.09
N GLY A 25 -9.46 -15.67 0.36
CA GLY A 25 -10.42 -15.24 -0.67
C GLY A 25 -9.96 -14.06 -1.53
N TYR A 26 -9.17 -13.15 -0.94
CA TYR A 26 -8.58 -12.00 -1.61
C TYR A 26 -7.49 -12.37 -2.64
N THR A 27 -6.82 -13.50 -2.42
CA THR A 27 -5.71 -14.01 -3.26
C THR A 27 -6.20 -14.42 -4.64
N TYR A 28 -7.40 -14.99 -4.75
CA TYR A 28 -7.96 -15.50 -6.01
C TYR A 28 -8.38 -14.40 -7.00
N ARG A 29 -8.32 -13.12 -6.60
CA ARG A 29 -8.69 -11.97 -7.44
C ARG A 29 -7.45 -11.13 -7.74
N TYR A 30 -7.49 -9.83 -7.46
CA TYR A 30 -6.34 -8.93 -7.67
C TYR A 30 -5.21 -9.12 -6.64
N GLY A 31 -5.39 -9.99 -5.64
CA GLY A 31 -4.41 -10.21 -4.57
C GLY A 31 -3.32 -11.24 -4.87
N ILE A 32 -3.30 -11.87 -6.05
CA ILE A 32 -2.35 -12.94 -6.36
C ILE A 32 -0.91 -12.44 -6.49
N ASP A 33 -0.69 -11.29 -7.12
CA ASP A 33 0.66 -10.77 -7.38
C ASP A 33 1.37 -10.36 -6.08
N ILE A 34 0.63 -9.68 -5.19
CA ILE A 34 1.15 -9.32 -3.87
C ILE A 34 1.33 -10.54 -2.97
N PHE A 35 0.49 -11.58 -3.13
CA PHE A 35 0.67 -12.85 -2.40
C PHE A 35 2.00 -13.50 -2.78
N ILE A 36 2.26 -13.66 -4.08
CA ILE A 36 3.50 -14.26 -4.58
C ILE A 36 4.71 -13.49 -4.05
N THR A 37 4.71 -12.16 -4.21
CA THR A 37 5.79 -11.30 -3.74
C THR A 37 5.99 -11.41 -2.22
N SER A 38 4.90 -11.36 -1.44
CA SER A 38 4.97 -11.39 0.02
C SER A 38 5.46 -12.74 0.55
N ILE A 39 5.05 -13.86 -0.06
CA ILE A 39 5.55 -15.20 0.30
C ILE A 39 7.01 -15.36 -0.06
N ALA A 40 7.45 -14.88 -1.23
CA ALA A 40 8.86 -14.90 -1.60
C ALA A 40 9.73 -14.18 -0.54
N LEU A 41 9.29 -12.99 -0.10
CA LEU A 41 9.97 -12.23 0.95
C LEU A 41 9.91 -12.92 2.32
N ALA A 42 8.73 -13.38 2.74
CA ALA A 42 8.55 -14.04 4.04
C ALA A 42 9.34 -15.36 4.17
N THR A 43 9.57 -16.06 3.06
CA THR A 43 10.32 -17.32 3.01
C THR A 43 11.81 -17.13 2.72
N GLY A 44 12.29 -15.90 2.58
CA GLY A 44 13.69 -15.59 2.33
C GLY A 44 14.18 -16.03 0.95
N ALA A 45 13.30 -16.07 -0.04
CA ALA A 45 13.70 -16.31 -1.43
C ALA A 45 14.59 -15.16 -1.92
N ARG A 46 15.53 -15.47 -2.82
CA ARG A 46 16.28 -14.41 -3.53
C ARG A 46 15.33 -13.71 -4.50
N VAL A 47 15.27 -12.39 -4.41
CA VAL A 47 14.42 -11.53 -5.24
C VAL A 47 15.32 -10.61 -6.06
N ALA A 48 15.03 -10.51 -7.35
CA ALA A 48 15.62 -9.55 -8.26
C ALA A 48 14.51 -8.84 -9.03
N GLN A 49 14.80 -7.66 -9.55
CA GLN A 49 13.92 -6.90 -10.44
C GLN A 49 14.45 -7.01 -11.86
N ALA A 50 13.59 -7.32 -12.83
CA ALA A 50 13.92 -7.19 -14.24
C ALA A 50 13.38 -5.86 -14.75
N ASP A 51 14.25 -5.05 -15.35
CA ASP A 51 13.80 -3.84 -16.03
C ASP A 51 13.29 -4.20 -17.43
N LEU A 52 11.97 -4.11 -17.63
CA LEU A 52 11.29 -4.43 -18.88
C LEU A 52 10.70 -3.19 -19.59
N GLY A 53 11.07 -1.99 -19.15
CA GLY A 53 10.50 -0.74 -19.67
C GLY A 53 9.05 -0.49 -19.24
N SER A 54 8.36 0.44 -19.92
CA SER A 54 6.98 0.81 -19.59
C SER A 54 5.95 -0.17 -20.14
N LYS A 55 5.04 -0.63 -19.28
CA LYS A 55 3.84 -1.38 -19.65
C LYS A 55 2.67 -0.41 -19.82
N LEU A 56 2.12 -0.34 -21.04
CA LEU A 56 1.00 0.55 -21.36
C LEU A 56 -0.33 -0.12 -20.99
N HIS A 57 -1.18 0.60 -20.28
CA HIS A 57 -2.50 0.12 -19.87
C HIS A 57 -3.60 1.15 -20.13
N ASP A 58 -4.85 0.70 -20.11
CA ASP A 58 -6.01 1.59 -20.07
C ASP A 58 -6.05 2.30 -18.72
N MET A 59 -5.98 3.64 -18.77
CA MET A 59 -5.91 4.47 -17.57
C MET A 59 -7.25 4.50 -16.83
N LYS A 60 -7.20 4.35 -15.50
CA LYS A 60 -8.36 4.46 -14.61
C LYS A 60 -8.07 5.50 -13.55
N ASP A 61 -9.06 6.34 -13.25
CA ASP A 61 -8.97 7.24 -12.09
C ASP A 61 -8.89 6.40 -10.79
N PRO A 62 -7.77 6.48 -10.04
CA PRO A 62 -7.55 5.68 -8.85
C PRO A 62 -8.55 6.00 -7.74
N LEU A 63 -9.00 7.25 -7.65
CA LEU A 63 -9.95 7.72 -6.64
C LEU A 63 -11.40 7.30 -6.94
N LYS A 64 -11.66 6.76 -8.14
CA LYS A 64 -12.98 6.28 -8.58
C LYS A 64 -13.09 4.76 -8.66
N HIS A 65 -12.07 4.07 -9.16
CA HIS A 65 -12.27 2.69 -9.64
C HIS A 65 -11.60 1.59 -8.83
N LEU A 66 -10.78 1.91 -7.82
CA LEU A 66 -9.85 0.94 -7.25
C LEU A 66 -10.27 0.28 -5.92
N GLU A 67 -11.48 0.50 -5.42
CA GLU A 67 -11.90 -0.04 -4.11
C GLU A 67 -11.78 -1.57 -4.02
N GLY A 68 -12.29 -2.32 -5.01
CA GLY A 68 -12.22 -3.77 -5.03
C GLY A 68 -10.79 -4.29 -5.13
N MET A 69 -10.01 -3.72 -6.05
CA MET A 69 -8.59 -4.06 -6.22
C MET A 69 -7.78 -3.76 -4.96
N PHE A 70 -7.99 -2.59 -4.35
CA PHE A 70 -7.34 -2.20 -3.10
C PHE A 70 -7.67 -3.18 -1.98
N THR A 71 -8.93 -3.57 -1.84
CA THR A 71 -9.38 -4.51 -0.81
C THR A 71 -8.76 -5.89 -1.01
N ASP A 72 -8.69 -6.39 -2.24
CA ASP A 72 -8.07 -7.69 -2.55
C ASP A 72 -6.55 -7.67 -2.32
N VAL A 73 -5.85 -6.62 -2.79
CA VAL A 73 -4.41 -6.48 -2.60
C VAL A 73 -4.05 -6.34 -1.12
N SER A 74 -4.70 -5.40 -0.42
CA SER A 74 -4.42 -5.17 1.01
C SER A 74 -4.83 -6.37 1.88
N GLY A 75 -5.93 -7.04 1.57
CA GLY A 75 -6.36 -8.25 2.27
C GLY A 75 -5.40 -9.43 2.09
N SER A 76 -4.87 -9.60 0.89
CA SER A 76 -3.83 -10.59 0.58
C SER A 76 -2.52 -10.28 1.33
N LEU A 77 -2.02 -9.04 1.21
CA LEU A 77 -0.81 -8.56 1.91
C LEU A 77 -0.93 -8.72 3.42
N PHE A 78 -2.02 -8.23 4.02
CA PHE A 78 -2.22 -8.31 5.47
C PHE A 78 -2.36 -9.75 5.94
N THR A 79 -2.97 -10.63 5.15
CA THR A 79 -3.03 -12.05 5.49
C THR A 79 -1.64 -12.67 5.58
N VAL A 80 -0.78 -12.42 4.59
CA VAL A 80 0.60 -12.93 4.60
C VAL A 80 1.39 -12.31 5.74
N ALA A 81 1.36 -10.98 5.87
CA ALA A 81 2.08 -10.24 6.90
C ALA A 81 1.70 -10.71 8.33
N SER A 82 0.41 -10.91 8.61
CA SER A 82 -0.04 -11.39 9.92
C SER A 82 0.29 -12.86 10.20
N ARG A 83 0.48 -13.70 9.19
CA ARG A 83 0.85 -15.12 9.38
C ARG A 83 2.35 -15.31 9.58
N HIS A 84 3.15 -14.47 8.94
CA HIS A 84 4.60 -14.58 8.91
C HIS A 84 5.27 -13.49 9.75
N VAL A 85 4.62 -13.07 10.85
CA VAL A 85 5.12 -12.01 11.75
C VAL A 85 6.54 -12.33 12.22
N ASP A 86 6.80 -13.58 12.59
CA ASP A 86 8.11 -14.06 13.04
C ASP A 86 9.23 -13.84 12.00
N LYS A 87 8.88 -13.74 10.71
CA LYS A 87 9.84 -13.55 9.61
C LYS A 87 10.30 -12.11 9.45
N TRP A 88 9.44 -11.14 9.75
CA TRP A 88 9.73 -9.72 9.50
C TRP A 88 9.76 -8.86 10.76
N TRP A 89 9.32 -9.36 11.92
CA TRP A 89 9.19 -8.55 13.14
C TRP A 89 10.50 -7.88 13.57
N SER A 90 11.61 -8.61 13.51
CA SER A 90 12.95 -8.14 13.91
C SER A 90 13.72 -7.40 12.82
N ILE A 91 13.24 -7.42 11.57
CA ILE A 91 13.91 -6.75 10.44
C ILE A 91 13.78 -5.24 10.60
N SER A 92 14.86 -4.49 10.42
CA SER A 92 14.83 -3.03 10.39
C SER A 92 15.54 -2.55 9.15
N GLY A 93 14.98 -1.53 8.50
CA GLY A 93 15.48 -1.05 7.23
C GLY A 93 15.06 -1.93 6.04
N SER A 94 15.33 -1.42 4.85
CA SER A 94 15.28 -2.16 3.60
C SER A 94 16.68 -2.24 2.97
N THR A 95 16.82 -3.13 2.00
CA THR A 95 18.03 -3.25 1.18
C THR A 95 17.64 -3.22 -0.28
N GLU A 96 18.50 -2.65 -1.11
CA GLU A 96 18.31 -2.73 -2.55
C GLU A 96 18.34 -4.19 -3.01
N VAL A 97 17.47 -4.51 -3.96
CA VAL A 97 17.44 -5.81 -4.60
C VAL A 97 18.15 -5.72 -5.94
N GLU A 98 18.74 -6.82 -6.37
CA GLU A 98 19.45 -6.92 -7.65
C GLU A 98 18.56 -6.44 -8.81
N LEU A 99 19.09 -5.54 -9.64
CA LEU A 99 18.44 -5.08 -10.86
C LEU A 99 19.09 -5.79 -12.06
N LEU A 100 18.30 -6.62 -12.73
CA LEU A 100 18.65 -7.25 -13.99
C LEU A 100 18.29 -6.28 -15.12
N GLU A 101 19.30 -5.64 -15.69
CA GLU A 101 19.11 -4.70 -16.80
C GLU A 101 18.68 -5.46 -18.07
N GLY A 102 17.50 -5.10 -18.58
CA GLY A 102 17.19 -5.31 -19.99
C GLY A 102 17.91 -4.27 -20.85
N GLY A 103 18.03 -4.53 -22.16
CA GLY A 103 18.61 -3.56 -23.10
C GLY A 103 17.87 -2.22 -23.15
N ALA A 104 18.21 -1.34 -24.09
CA ALA A 104 17.55 -0.04 -24.22
C ALA A 104 16.01 -0.20 -24.39
N MET A 105 15.24 0.28 -23.41
CA MET A 105 13.78 0.16 -23.38
C MET A 105 13.09 1.51 -23.26
N LEU A 106 11.90 1.63 -23.85
CA LEU A 106 11.09 2.84 -23.77
C LEU A 106 10.58 3.05 -22.33
N ARG A 107 10.79 4.25 -21.80
CA ARG A 107 10.25 4.67 -20.50
C ARG A 107 9.33 5.86 -20.73
N CYS A 108 8.06 5.68 -20.42
CA CYS A 108 7.07 6.74 -20.38
C CYS A 108 6.13 6.53 -19.20
N THR A 109 5.87 7.60 -18.47
CA THR A 109 4.74 7.71 -17.56
C THR A 109 3.48 7.99 -18.39
N GLN A 110 2.35 7.37 -18.02
CA GLN A 110 1.06 7.65 -18.63
C GLN A 110 0.30 8.61 -17.71
N PRO A 111 -0.10 9.80 -18.20
CA PRO A 111 -0.93 10.71 -17.40
C PRO A 111 -2.24 10.05 -17.01
N ALA A 112 -2.57 10.07 -15.72
CA ALA A 112 -3.86 9.59 -15.23
C ALA A 112 -4.83 10.77 -15.10
N PRO A 113 -6.06 10.68 -15.63
CA PRO A 113 -7.07 11.69 -15.33
C PRO A 113 -7.48 11.56 -13.85
N VAL A 114 -7.41 12.67 -13.11
CA VAL A 114 -7.77 12.70 -11.68
C VAL A 114 -8.76 13.84 -11.43
N ASP A 115 -9.87 13.51 -10.78
CA ASP A 115 -10.80 14.48 -10.23
C ASP A 115 -10.56 14.64 -8.72
N LEU A 116 -9.63 15.53 -8.36
CA LEU A 116 -9.19 15.71 -6.97
C LEU A 116 -10.34 16.13 -6.05
N LYS A 117 -11.21 17.04 -6.52
CA LYS A 117 -12.36 17.51 -5.75
C LYS A 117 -13.32 16.37 -5.43
N GLN A 118 -13.62 15.52 -6.40
CA GLN A 118 -14.44 14.33 -6.17
C GLN A 118 -13.73 13.31 -5.26
N GLY A 119 -12.42 13.14 -5.40
CA GLY A 119 -11.59 12.32 -4.53
C GLY A 119 -11.68 12.72 -3.06
N ILE A 120 -11.52 14.00 -2.77
CA ILE A 120 -11.64 14.56 -1.41
C ILE A 120 -13.07 14.35 -0.86
N ALA A 121 -14.10 14.57 -1.69
CA ALA A 121 -15.48 14.33 -1.28
C ALA A 121 -15.76 12.84 -1.00
N ARG A 122 -15.15 11.93 -1.77
CA ARG A 122 -15.24 10.49 -1.53
C ARG A 122 -14.50 10.08 -0.26
N PHE A 123 -13.30 10.60 -0.02
CA PHE A 123 -12.55 10.39 1.21
C PHE A 123 -13.40 10.74 2.44
N LYS A 124 -13.96 11.96 2.48
CA LYS A 124 -14.81 12.40 3.61
C LYS A 124 -16.01 11.50 3.85
N ARG A 125 -16.70 11.08 2.79
CA ARG A 125 -17.85 10.16 2.89
C ARG A 125 -17.44 8.76 3.36
N ALA A 126 -16.37 8.21 2.80
CA ALA A 126 -15.87 6.89 3.15
C ALA A 126 -15.36 6.83 4.60
N LEU A 127 -14.66 7.88 5.04
CA LEU A 127 -14.15 7.99 6.41
C LEU A 127 -15.28 7.94 7.44
N ALA A 128 -16.40 8.62 7.16
CA ALA A 128 -17.58 8.65 8.02
C ALA A 128 -18.44 7.37 7.95
N GLY A 129 -18.45 6.68 6.79
CA GLY A 129 -19.33 5.53 6.54
C GLY A 129 -18.76 4.17 6.94
N TYR A 130 -17.43 4.04 7.05
CA TYR A 130 -16.77 2.78 7.41
C TYR A 130 -16.44 2.68 8.90
N ALA A 131 -15.93 1.53 9.32
CA ALA A 131 -15.47 1.26 10.69
C ALA A 131 -14.22 2.05 11.09
N SER A 132 -13.95 3.19 10.43
CA SER A 132 -12.76 4.01 10.59
C SER A 132 -12.57 4.48 12.02
N ARG A 133 -13.65 4.86 12.71
CA ARG A 133 -13.55 5.33 14.09
C ARG A 133 -13.09 4.24 15.07
N SER A 134 -13.57 3.00 14.88
CA SER A 134 -13.20 1.90 15.79
C SER A 134 -11.78 1.39 15.52
N VAL A 135 -11.34 1.39 14.26
CA VAL A 135 -9.98 0.94 13.89
C VAL A 135 -8.93 2.00 14.21
N LEU A 136 -9.17 3.27 13.88
CA LEU A 136 -8.19 4.34 14.03
C LEU A 136 -8.01 4.82 15.48
N LYS A 137 -9.03 4.63 16.35
CA LYS A 137 -9.01 5.10 17.74
C LYS A 137 -8.59 6.58 17.82
N GLU A 138 -7.47 6.91 18.48
CA GLU A 138 -6.98 8.28 18.62
C GLU A 138 -6.65 8.93 17.27
N LEU A 139 -6.13 8.16 16.31
CA LEU A 139 -5.76 8.66 14.98
C LEU A 139 -6.96 9.15 14.17
N TYR A 140 -8.20 8.81 14.57
CA TYR A 140 -9.39 9.23 13.84
C TYR A 140 -9.48 10.76 13.74
N THR A 141 -9.12 11.47 14.81
CA THR A 141 -9.12 12.94 14.83
C THR A 141 -8.07 13.51 13.88
N GLU A 142 -6.86 12.94 13.86
CA GLU A 142 -5.78 13.36 12.96
C GLU A 142 -6.15 13.13 11.49
N VAL A 143 -6.78 12.00 11.16
CA VAL A 143 -7.27 11.73 9.80
C VAL A 143 -8.42 12.67 9.40
N GLN A 144 -9.27 13.06 10.35
CA GLN A 144 -10.29 14.08 10.11
C GLN A 144 -9.68 15.46 9.86
N GLU A 145 -8.62 15.82 10.58
CA GLU A 145 -7.88 17.05 10.38
C GLU A 145 -7.19 17.06 9.02
N ALA A 146 -6.53 15.96 8.63
CA ALA A 146 -5.96 15.78 7.29
C ALA A 146 -7.01 16.01 6.19
N ALA A 147 -8.23 15.49 6.37
CA ALA A 147 -9.33 15.72 5.44
C ALA A 147 -9.80 17.18 5.35
N ARG A 148 -9.66 17.96 6.42
CA ARG A 148 -9.96 19.41 6.42
C ARG A 148 -8.86 20.19 5.73
N ARG A 149 -7.60 19.94 6.10
CA ARG A 149 -6.41 20.58 5.52
C ARG A 149 -6.34 20.38 4.01
N LEU A 150 -6.53 19.13 3.57
CA LEU A 150 -6.57 18.77 2.15
C LEU A 150 -7.69 19.50 1.40
N ALA A 151 -8.86 19.64 2.01
CA ALA A 151 -9.96 20.38 1.40
C ALA A 151 -9.74 21.90 1.38
N GLY A 152 -8.89 22.42 2.27
CA GLY A 152 -8.42 23.79 2.29
C GLY A 152 -7.31 24.08 1.28
N GLY A 153 -6.78 23.05 0.60
CA GLY A 153 -5.65 23.19 -0.33
C GLY A 153 -4.31 23.36 0.37
N GLU A 154 -4.20 22.94 1.63
CA GLU A 154 -2.93 22.95 2.35
C GLU A 154 -2.00 21.86 1.82
N ALA A 155 -0.72 22.20 1.64
CA ALA A 155 0.34 21.23 1.36
C ALA A 155 0.61 20.31 2.55
N ASP A 156 1.12 19.11 2.28
CA ASP A 156 1.43 18.09 3.28
C ASP A 156 0.24 17.86 4.24
N SER A 157 -0.95 17.80 3.65
CA SER A 157 -2.20 17.66 4.39
C SER A 157 -2.40 16.26 4.97
N PHE A 158 -1.74 15.24 4.39
CA PHE A 158 -1.73 13.87 4.89
C PHE A 158 -0.29 13.35 4.97
N PRO A 159 0.44 13.71 6.06
CA PRO A 159 1.86 13.38 6.19
C PRO A 159 2.15 11.88 6.15
N SER A 160 3.34 11.51 5.65
CA SER A 160 3.77 10.11 5.55
C SER A 160 3.80 9.39 6.90
N THR A 161 4.11 10.11 7.99
CA THR A 161 4.07 9.58 9.37
C THR A 161 2.66 9.18 9.77
N LEU A 162 1.66 10.03 9.52
CA LEU A 162 0.26 9.70 9.75
C LEU A 162 -0.17 8.50 8.91
N TRP A 163 0.24 8.46 7.63
CA TRP A 163 -0.08 7.34 6.76
C TRP A 163 0.50 6.02 7.25
N ALA A 164 1.78 5.96 7.62
CA ALA A 164 2.41 4.77 8.18
C ALA A 164 1.65 4.26 9.42
N ARG A 165 1.34 5.16 10.36
CA ARG A 165 0.57 4.84 11.57
C ARG A 165 -0.83 4.33 11.27
N VAL A 166 -1.52 4.94 10.31
CA VAL A 166 -2.82 4.48 9.80
C VAL A 166 -2.69 3.04 9.30
N VAL A 167 -1.76 2.74 8.40
CA VAL A 167 -1.58 1.37 7.87
C VAL A 167 -1.26 0.39 9.00
N TYR A 168 -0.40 0.75 9.95
CA TYR A 168 -0.04 -0.09 11.09
C TYR A 168 -1.19 -0.38 12.05
N ARG A 169 -2.04 0.61 12.38
CA ARG A 169 -3.28 0.38 13.15
C ARG A 169 -4.21 -0.59 12.41
N HIS A 170 -4.36 -0.44 11.09
CA HIS A 170 -5.19 -1.34 10.29
C HIS A 170 -4.61 -2.76 10.20
N LEU A 171 -3.30 -2.91 10.04
CA LEU A 171 -2.64 -4.21 10.03
C LEU A 171 -2.81 -4.92 11.39
N ALA A 172 -2.59 -4.22 12.50
CA ALA A 172 -2.77 -4.77 13.85
C ALA A 172 -4.23 -5.18 14.12
N ALA A 173 -5.20 -4.37 13.70
CA ALA A 173 -6.63 -4.69 13.80
C ALA A 173 -7.00 -5.91 12.94
N TYR A 174 -6.49 -5.98 11.71
CA TYR A 174 -6.73 -7.10 10.79
C TYR A 174 -6.11 -8.40 11.29
N ALA A 175 -4.90 -8.34 11.87
CA ALA A 175 -4.20 -9.49 12.42
C ALA A 175 -5.01 -10.19 13.52
N ARG A 176 -5.71 -9.41 14.36
CA ARG A 176 -6.61 -9.93 15.39
C ARG A 176 -7.90 -10.50 14.85
N ARG A 177 -8.53 -9.76 13.93
CA ARG A 177 -9.78 -10.17 13.30
C ARG A 177 -9.78 -9.78 11.83
N ARG A 178 -9.55 -10.79 10.98
CA ARG A 178 -9.68 -10.63 9.53
C ARG A 178 -11.08 -10.14 9.21
N SER A 179 -11.16 -8.91 8.71
CA SER A 179 -12.43 -8.20 8.49
C SER A 179 -12.31 -7.32 7.27
N GLU A 180 -13.24 -7.48 6.33
CA GLU A 180 -13.35 -6.60 5.17
C GLU A 180 -13.63 -5.15 5.61
N GLY A 181 -14.34 -4.95 6.73
CA GLY A 181 -14.57 -3.60 7.27
C GLY A 181 -13.28 -2.87 7.67
N VAL A 182 -12.25 -3.59 8.11
CA VAL A 182 -10.92 -3.01 8.38
C VAL A 182 -10.26 -2.60 7.06
N LEU A 183 -10.33 -3.44 6.02
CA LEU A 183 -9.75 -3.12 4.71
C LEU A 183 -10.46 -1.94 4.04
N ARG A 184 -11.79 -1.85 4.14
CA ARG A 184 -12.57 -0.71 3.62
C ARG A 184 -12.28 0.58 4.39
N SER A 185 -12.08 0.50 5.71
CA SER A 185 -11.57 1.61 6.51
C SER A 185 -10.19 2.08 6.03
N LEU A 186 -9.29 1.14 5.75
CA LEU A 186 -7.97 1.46 5.21
C LEU A 186 -8.09 2.14 3.84
N TYR A 187 -8.98 1.64 2.98
CA TYR A 187 -9.28 2.25 1.68
C TYR A 187 -9.79 3.69 1.80
N ALA A 188 -10.64 3.99 2.79
CA ALA A 188 -11.07 5.36 3.04
C ALA A 188 -9.87 6.28 3.31
N CYS A 189 -8.93 5.84 4.15
CA CYS A 189 -7.73 6.62 4.44
C CYS A 189 -6.82 6.73 3.22
N TRP A 190 -6.68 5.67 2.43
CA TRP A 190 -5.93 5.64 1.19
C TRP A 190 -6.44 6.66 0.17
N LEU A 191 -7.76 6.86 0.05
CA LEU A 191 -8.32 7.92 -0.80
C LEU A 191 -7.80 9.30 -0.41
N GLY A 192 -7.74 9.58 0.90
CA GLY A 192 -7.17 10.82 1.43
C GLY A 192 -5.69 10.95 1.12
N LYS A 193 -4.93 9.87 1.35
CA LYS A 193 -3.49 9.86 1.10
C LYS A 193 -3.15 10.06 -0.38
N VAL A 194 -3.84 9.39 -1.30
CA VAL A 194 -3.63 9.55 -2.74
C VAL A 194 -4.01 10.96 -3.19
N ALA A 195 -5.12 11.49 -2.69
CA ALA A 195 -5.51 12.87 -3.00
C ALA A 195 -4.48 13.89 -2.51
N ALA A 196 -3.93 13.72 -1.30
CA ALA A 196 -2.84 14.56 -0.78
C ALA A 196 -1.57 14.42 -1.63
N PHE A 197 -1.14 13.19 -1.93
CA PHE A 197 0.05 12.94 -2.76
C PHE A 197 -0.08 13.60 -4.14
N ILE A 198 -1.25 13.50 -4.79
CA ILE A 198 -1.48 14.15 -6.09
C ILE A 198 -1.41 15.67 -5.97
N ALA A 199 -1.95 16.26 -4.90
CA ALA A 199 -1.86 17.69 -4.66
C ALA A 199 -0.42 18.16 -4.40
N ASP A 200 0.33 17.41 -3.59
CA ASP A 200 1.69 17.76 -3.18
C ASP A 200 2.72 17.56 -4.31
N THR A 201 2.42 16.69 -5.29
CA THR A 201 3.34 16.33 -6.39
C THR A 201 2.96 16.92 -7.75
N ALA A 202 1.90 17.73 -7.84
CA ALA A 202 1.34 18.21 -9.10
C ALA A 202 2.35 18.95 -10.01
N GLU A 203 3.31 19.67 -9.41
CA GLU A 203 4.33 20.46 -10.10
C GLU A 203 5.72 19.80 -10.10
N LEU A 204 5.82 18.57 -9.59
CA LEU A 204 7.08 17.82 -9.53
C LEU A 204 7.32 17.04 -10.82
N SER A 205 8.59 16.80 -11.15
CA SER A 205 8.97 15.83 -12.18
C SER A 205 8.70 14.39 -11.70
N ASP A 206 8.58 13.45 -12.65
CA ASP A 206 8.44 12.01 -12.35
C ASP A 206 9.53 11.49 -11.40
N ARG A 207 10.76 12.02 -11.54
CA ARG A 207 11.89 11.64 -10.68
C ARG A 207 11.71 12.16 -9.26
N GLU A 208 11.25 13.39 -9.10
CA GLU A 208 11.00 13.99 -7.78
C GLU A 208 9.83 13.31 -7.09
N ALA A 209 8.74 13.03 -7.82
CA ALA A 209 7.61 12.27 -7.30
C ALA A 209 8.02 10.85 -6.83
N GLU A 210 8.91 10.16 -7.56
CA GLU A 210 9.47 8.88 -7.12
C GLU A 210 10.27 9.02 -5.82
N LEU A 211 11.03 10.10 -5.64
CA LEU A 211 11.75 10.34 -4.38
C LEU A 211 10.79 10.51 -3.19
N GLU A 212 9.61 11.13 -3.40
CA GLU A 212 8.59 11.19 -2.34
C GLU A 212 8.05 9.81 -1.95
N VAL A 213 7.91 8.90 -2.91
CA VAL A 213 7.52 7.50 -2.63
C VAL A 213 8.60 6.78 -1.81
N GLN A 214 9.89 7.00 -2.11
CA GLN A 214 10.99 6.42 -1.33
C GLN A 214 11.02 6.96 0.10
N ARG A 215 10.86 8.28 0.28
CA ARG A 215 10.76 8.90 1.62
C ARG A 215 9.57 8.37 2.41
N GLU A 216 8.45 8.10 1.75
CA GLU A 216 7.32 7.46 2.39
C GLU A 216 7.67 6.05 2.87
N ALA A 217 8.36 5.24 2.05
CA ALA A 217 8.83 3.92 2.47
C ALA A 217 9.77 3.97 3.68
N GLU A 218 10.73 4.91 3.70
CA GLU A 218 11.62 5.16 4.85
C GLU A 218 10.82 5.54 6.12
N CYS A 219 9.74 6.30 5.95
CA CYS A 219 8.87 6.67 7.07
C CYS A 219 8.20 5.44 7.69
N PHE A 220 7.76 4.46 6.88
CA PHE A 220 7.26 3.18 7.41
C PHE A 220 8.31 2.45 8.24
N GLU A 221 9.57 2.46 7.81
CA GLU A 221 10.67 1.85 8.58
C GLU A 221 10.85 2.55 9.94
N SER A 222 10.84 3.89 9.96
CA SER A 222 10.97 4.67 11.20
C SER A 222 9.79 4.50 12.16
N GLU A 223 8.58 4.31 11.64
CA GLU A 223 7.35 4.18 12.43
C GLU A 223 7.10 2.73 12.88
N LYS A 224 8.04 1.81 12.66
CA LYS A 224 7.88 0.40 13.07
C LYS A 224 7.73 0.23 14.58
N GLU A 225 8.30 1.11 15.39
CA GLU A 225 8.07 1.09 16.85
C GLU A 225 6.60 1.38 17.20
N TYR A 226 5.93 2.25 16.44
CA TYR A 226 4.49 2.47 16.60
C TYR A 226 3.70 1.19 16.27
N LEU A 227 4.07 0.46 15.21
CA LEU A 227 3.47 -0.85 14.91
C LEU A 227 3.57 -1.79 16.11
N LYS A 228 4.76 -1.91 16.71
CA LYS A 228 4.99 -2.78 17.88
C LYS A 228 4.10 -2.39 19.05
N GLN A 229 3.96 -1.09 19.31
CA GLN A 229 3.06 -0.58 20.34
C GLN A 229 1.61 -1.01 20.09
N VAL A 230 1.07 -0.73 18.90
CA VAL A 230 -0.35 -0.99 18.60
C VAL A 230 -0.65 -2.48 18.38
N TRP A 231 0.35 -3.29 18.07
CA TRP A 231 0.21 -4.73 17.93
C TRP A 231 -0.22 -5.41 19.23
N GLY A 232 0.21 -4.89 20.38
CA GLY A 232 -0.21 -5.39 21.70
C GLY A 232 -1.57 -4.86 22.15
N GLU A 233 -1.97 -3.66 21.72
CA GLU A 233 -3.15 -2.91 22.23
C GLU A 233 -4.48 -3.20 21.52
N ALA A 234 -4.46 -3.69 20.29
CA ALA A 234 -5.68 -3.79 19.48
C ALA A 234 -6.67 -4.89 19.94
#